data_AF-A0A1Y3Q9A2-F1
#
_entry.id   AF-A0A1Y3Q9A2-F1
#
_cell.length_a   1.000
_cell.length_b   1.000
_cell.length_c   1.000
_cell.angle_alpha   90.00
_cell.angle_beta   90.00
_cell.angle_gamma   90.00
#
_symmetry.space_group_name_H-M   'P 1'
#
loop_
_entity.id
_entity.type
_entity.pdbx_description
1 polymer ?
#
loop_
_entity_poly.entity_id
_entity_poly.type
_entity_poly.pdbx_seq_one_letter_code
_entity_poly.pdbx_strand_id
1 'polypeptide(L)'
;MSILARFRDIMAANFHALLDKAENPEKMIDQYLRNLNSDLGKVKSETAAVIAEERRARREYDECREEIAKLEQYAIKALEAGNEADARRFLERKAQASAQAESLHKAWQIAASNAEKMRQLHDKLVSDIRELEQRRAMLKAKWSVAKTQQRINEITSSAANSGRSLSAFGRMEDRINRELDKAEALAELNAGAADDIEELKAKYDAPSGASIDEELAALKARIQGKDQA
;
A
#
# COMPACT_ATOMS: atom_id res chain seq x y z
N MET A 1 -22.70 -6.06 -5.39
CA MET A 1 -22.06 -5.03 -6.23
C MET A 1 -20.62 -5.45 -6.49
N SER A 2 -20.16 -5.44 -7.74
CA SER A 2 -18.78 -5.77 -8.10
C SER A 2 -17.80 -4.77 -7.45
N ILE A 3 -16.63 -5.23 -6.99
CA ILE A 3 -15.58 -4.36 -6.44
C ILE A 3 -15.16 -3.30 -7.45
N LEU A 4 -15.19 -3.63 -8.74
CA LEU A 4 -14.96 -2.69 -9.83
C LEU A 4 -16.04 -1.59 -9.90
N ALA A 5 -17.29 -1.90 -9.58
CA ALA A 5 -18.36 -0.91 -9.55
C ALA A 5 -18.20 0.02 -8.33
N ARG A 6 -17.92 -0.55 -7.15
CA ARG A 6 -17.64 0.23 -5.94
C ARG A 6 -16.41 1.11 -6.11
N PHE A 7 -15.37 0.61 -6.78
CA PHE A 7 -14.20 1.40 -7.14
C PHE A 7 -14.57 2.55 -8.09
N ARG A 8 -15.36 2.28 -9.14
CA ARG A 8 -15.82 3.34 -10.05
C ARG A 8 -16.61 4.40 -9.30
N ASP A 9 -17.40 4.02 -8.31
CA ASP A 9 -18.12 4.96 -7.45
C ASP A 9 -17.17 5.75 -6.52
N ILE A 10 -16.12 5.12 -5.97
CA ILE A 10 -15.08 5.79 -5.18
C ILE A 10 -14.29 6.78 -6.06
N MET A 11 -13.94 6.40 -7.29
CA MET A 11 -13.28 7.27 -8.27
C MET A 11 -14.15 8.42 -8.74
N ALA A 12 -15.44 8.15 -8.97
CA ALA A 12 -16.41 9.10 -9.49
C ALA A 12 -16.98 10.01 -8.39
N ALA A 13 -16.84 9.62 -7.13
CA ALA A 13 -17.09 10.48 -5.99
C ALA A 13 -16.05 11.61 -6.03
N ASN A 14 -16.39 12.65 -6.77
CA ASN A 14 -15.65 13.89 -6.84
C ASN A 14 -15.77 14.52 -5.44
N PHE A 15 -14.83 14.15 -4.56
CA PHE A 15 -14.89 14.42 -3.14
C PHE A 15 -15.04 15.92 -2.83
N HIS A 16 -14.56 16.78 -3.74
CA HIS A 16 -14.83 18.22 -3.74
C HIS A 16 -16.34 18.55 -3.73
N ALA A 17 -17.15 17.92 -4.59
CA ALA A 17 -18.58 18.17 -4.67
C ALA A 17 -19.38 17.65 -3.47
N LEU A 18 -18.86 16.60 -2.79
CA LEU A 18 -19.44 16.07 -1.56
C LEU A 18 -19.17 17.00 -0.35
N LEU A 19 -18.02 17.66 -0.33
CA LEU A 19 -17.61 18.56 0.75
C LEU A 19 -18.33 19.91 0.69
N ASP A 20 -18.53 20.44 -0.51
CA ASP A 20 -19.18 21.74 -0.73
C ASP A 20 -20.66 21.77 -0.30
N LYS A 21 -21.30 20.62 -0.14
CA LYS A 21 -22.72 20.48 0.26
C LYS A 21 -22.92 19.96 1.69
N ALA A 22 -21.84 19.70 2.42
CA ALA A 22 -21.90 19.12 3.74
C ALA A 22 -22.18 20.18 4.82
N GLU A 23 -23.30 20.07 5.56
CA GLU A 23 -23.54 20.89 6.76
C GLU A 23 -22.47 20.67 7.86
N ASN A 24 -21.90 19.46 7.91
CA ASN A 24 -20.80 19.14 8.82
C ASN A 24 -19.70 18.38 8.07
N PRO A 25 -18.72 19.08 7.47
CA PRO A 25 -17.68 18.47 6.66
C PRO A 25 -16.78 17.54 7.49
N GLU A 26 -16.52 17.82 8.77
CA GLU A 26 -15.69 16.97 9.63
C GLU A 26 -16.30 15.56 9.79
N LYS A 27 -17.58 15.48 10.16
CA LYS A 27 -18.27 14.18 10.33
C LYS A 27 -18.39 13.40 9.02
N MET A 28 -18.59 14.09 7.91
CA MET A 28 -18.66 13.45 6.59
C MET A 28 -17.32 12.84 6.19
N ILE A 29 -16.22 13.54 6.41
CA ILE A 29 -14.88 13.04 6.10
C ILE A 29 -14.52 11.84 6.97
N ASP A 30 -14.85 11.90 8.27
CA ASP A 30 -14.68 10.77 9.18
C ASP A 30 -15.45 9.53 8.69
N GLN A 31 -16.70 9.71 8.26
CA GLN A 31 -17.50 8.59 7.75
C GLN A 31 -16.94 8.06 6.43
N TYR A 32 -16.48 8.94 5.55
CA TYR A 32 -15.91 8.55 4.27
C TYR A 32 -14.58 7.79 4.46
N LEU A 33 -13.69 8.29 5.32
CA LEU A 33 -12.47 7.60 5.72
C LEU A 33 -12.74 6.21 6.34
N ARG A 34 -13.76 6.09 7.21
CA ARG A 34 -14.17 4.79 7.75
C ARG A 34 -14.60 3.82 6.65
N ASN A 35 -15.39 4.28 5.68
CA ASN A 35 -15.85 3.46 4.57
C ASN A 35 -14.67 3.03 3.68
N LEU A 36 -13.78 3.95 3.32
CA LEU A 36 -12.61 3.65 2.49
C LEU A 36 -11.63 2.71 3.20
N ASN A 37 -11.39 2.87 4.50
CA ASN A 37 -10.56 1.94 5.27
C ASN A 37 -11.17 0.53 5.32
N SER A 38 -12.50 0.42 5.46
CA SER A 38 -13.20 -0.87 5.37
C SER A 38 -13.04 -1.52 3.99
N ASP A 39 -13.17 -0.72 2.94
CA ASP A 39 -13.05 -1.19 1.56
C ASP A 39 -11.58 -1.52 1.23
N LEU A 40 -10.59 -0.83 1.80
CA LEU A 40 -9.17 -1.10 1.61
C LEU A 40 -8.81 -2.50 2.09
N GLY A 41 -9.33 -2.92 3.26
CA GLY A 41 -9.12 -4.28 3.75
C GLY A 41 -9.63 -5.35 2.78
N LYS A 42 -10.82 -5.12 2.19
CA LYS A 42 -11.43 -6.03 1.20
C LYS A 42 -10.64 -6.05 -0.09
N VAL A 43 -10.36 -4.87 -0.66
CA VAL A 43 -9.58 -4.70 -1.90
C VAL A 43 -8.20 -5.34 -1.74
N LYS A 44 -7.53 -5.19 -0.59
CA LYS A 44 -6.25 -5.83 -0.32
C LYS A 44 -6.36 -7.36 -0.36
N SER A 45 -7.38 -7.94 0.28
CA SER A 45 -7.57 -9.40 0.28
C SER A 45 -7.86 -9.95 -1.12
N GLU A 46 -8.68 -9.24 -1.90
CA GLU A 46 -9.04 -9.65 -3.26
C GLU A 46 -7.89 -9.44 -4.23
N THR A 47 -7.17 -8.33 -4.10
CA THR A 47 -5.94 -8.07 -4.87
C THR A 47 -4.93 -9.18 -4.61
N ALA A 48 -4.74 -9.59 -3.36
CA ALA A 48 -3.87 -10.72 -3.03
C ALA A 48 -4.34 -12.04 -3.68
N ALA A 49 -5.65 -12.31 -3.66
CA ALA A 49 -6.22 -13.50 -4.30
C ALA A 49 -6.02 -13.50 -5.82
N VAL A 50 -6.23 -12.36 -6.48
CA VAL A 50 -6.05 -12.22 -7.93
C VAL A 50 -4.56 -12.32 -8.31
N ILE A 51 -3.65 -11.75 -7.52
CA ILE A 51 -2.21 -11.91 -7.72
C ILE A 51 -1.76 -13.36 -7.50
N ALA A 52 -2.36 -14.06 -6.54
CA ALA A 52 -2.08 -15.48 -6.33
C ALA A 52 -2.51 -16.33 -7.54
N GLU A 53 -3.67 -16.02 -8.13
CA GLU A 53 -4.15 -16.66 -9.35
C GLU A 53 -3.28 -16.35 -10.56
N GLU A 54 -2.84 -15.09 -10.74
CA GLU A 54 -1.83 -14.71 -11.74
C GLU A 54 -0.57 -15.57 -11.62
N ARG A 55 -0.01 -15.68 -10.40
CA ARG A 55 1.19 -16.47 -10.15
C ARG A 55 0.97 -17.95 -10.41
N ARG A 56 -0.20 -18.47 -10.09
CA ARG A 56 -0.56 -19.86 -10.38
C ARG A 56 -0.64 -20.12 -11.88
N ALA A 57 -1.38 -19.30 -12.62
CA ALA A 57 -1.49 -19.41 -14.07
C ALA A 57 -0.11 -19.28 -14.76
N ARG A 58 0.76 -18.40 -14.24
CA ARG A 58 2.14 -18.27 -14.70
C ARG A 58 2.94 -19.55 -14.48
N ARG A 59 2.87 -20.16 -13.28
CA ARG A 59 3.57 -21.42 -13.00
C ARG A 59 3.11 -22.54 -13.93
N GLU A 60 1.80 -22.69 -14.13
CA GLU A 60 1.25 -23.70 -15.04
C GLU A 60 1.75 -23.49 -16.49
N TYR A 61 1.81 -22.23 -16.95
CA TYR A 61 2.40 -21.89 -18.24
C TYR A 61 3.90 -22.21 -18.31
N ASP A 62 4.68 -21.82 -17.31
CA ASP A 62 6.13 -22.02 -17.26
C ASP A 62 6.48 -23.52 -17.20
N GLU A 63 5.75 -24.32 -16.42
CA GLU A 63 5.89 -25.79 -16.35
C GLU A 63 5.63 -26.44 -17.73
N CYS A 64 4.60 -25.98 -18.45
CA CYS A 64 4.31 -26.47 -19.80
C CYS A 64 5.43 -26.10 -20.78
N ARG A 65 6.02 -24.91 -20.65
CA ARG A 65 7.18 -24.50 -21.45
C ARG A 65 8.42 -25.35 -21.17
N GLU A 66 8.64 -25.72 -19.91
CA GLU A 66 9.73 -26.64 -19.56
C GLU A 66 9.51 -28.03 -20.15
N GLU A 67 8.27 -28.55 -20.16
CA GLU A 67 7.94 -29.81 -20.81
C GLU A 67 8.24 -29.76 -22.32
N ILE A 68 7.85 -28.68 -23.00
CA ILE A 68 8.16 -28.45 -24.42
C ILE A 68 9.66 -28.50 -24.68
N ALA A 69 10.46 -27.83 -23.84
CA ALA A 69 11.91 -27.82 -23.97
C ALA A 69 12.53 -29.21 -23.73
N LYS A 70 12.02 -29.97 -22.74
CA LYS A 70 12.45 -31.35 -22.48
C LYS A 70 12.13 -32.27 -23.66
N LEU A 71 10.92 -32.17 -24.23
CA LEU A 71 10.51 -32.96 -25.39
C LEU A 71 11.38 -32.67 -26.62
N GLU A 72 11.76 -31.41 -26.83
CA GLU A 72 12.72 -31.04 -27.87
C GLU A 72 14.09 -31.67 -27.65
N GLN A 73 14.63 -31.60 -26.43
CA GLN A 73 15.90 -32.24 -26.11
C GLN A 73 15.86 -33.76 -26.32
N TYR A 74 14.75 -34.43 -25.98
CA TYR A 74 14.59 -35.86 -26.24
C TYR A 74 14.48 -36.18 -27.73
N ALA A 75 13.78 -35.35 -28.51
CA ALA A 75 13.73 -35.50 -29.96
C ALA A 75 15.13 -35.40 -30.59
N ILE A 76 15.95 -34.43 -30.17
CA ILE A 76 17.34 -34.27 -30.63
C ILE A 76 18.17 -35.52 -30.29
N LYS A 77 18.12 -35.99 -29.04
CA LYS A 77 18.84 -37.20 -28.61
C LYS A 77 18.41 -38.45 -29.38
N ALA A 78 17.12 -38.58 -29.70
CA ALA A 78 16.61 -39.70 -30.49
C ALA A 78 17.15 -39.66 -31.93
N LEU A 79 17.24 -38.47 -32.53
CA LEU A 79 17.85 -38.28 -33.86
C LEU A 79 19.36 -38.56 -33.85
N GLU A 80 20.09 -38.12 -32.82
CA GLU A 80 21.52 -38.41 -32.65
C GLU A 80 21.77 -39.92 -32.52
N ALA A 81 20.84 -40.66 -31.92
CA ALA A 81 20.87 -42.12 -31.84
C ALA A 81 20.36 -42.84 -33.10
N GLY A 82 19.99 -42.11 -34.16
CA GLY A 82 19.47 -42.66 -35.41
C GLY A 82 18.04 -43.22 -35.33
N ASN A 83 17.30 -42.94 -34.25
CA ASN A 83 15.96 -43.45 -34.03
C ASN A 83 14.90 -42.39 -34.39
N GLU A 84 14.61 -42.27 -35.69
CA GLU A 84 13.66 -41.29 -36.22
C GLU A 84 12.22 -41.50 -35.72
N ALA A 85 11.81 -42.75 -35.47
CA ALA A 85 10.45 -43.06 -35.02
C ALA A 85 10.16 -42.45 -33.63
N ASP A 86 11.13 -42.56 -32.71
CA ASP A 86 11.01 -41.96 -31.38
C ASP A 86 11.11 -40.44 -31.42
N ALA A 87 11.98 -39.89 -32.27
CA ALA A 87 12.07 -38.44 -32.49
C ALA A 87 10.73 -37.85 -32.95
N ARG A 88 10.04 -38.51 -33.91
CA ARG A 88 8.71 -38.08 -34.36
C ARG A 88 7.68 -38.09 -33.23
N ARG A 89 7.68 -39.12 -32.38
CA ARG A 89 6.77 -39.20 -31.22
C ARG A 89 7.00 -38.06 -30.22
N PHE A 90 8.25 -37.73 -29.91
CA PHE A 90 8.57 -36.59 -29.05
C PHE A 90 8.11 -35.26 -29.67
N LEU A 91 8.29 -35.08 -30.98
CA LEU A 91 7.84 -33.88 -31.70
C LEU A 91 6.31 -33.77 -31.76
N GLU A 92 5.58 -34.87 -31.97
CA GLU A 92 4.11 -34.89 -31.89
C GLU A 92 3.63 -34.47 -30.50
N ARG A 93 4.25 -35.01 -29.44
CA ARG A 93 3.93 -34.60 -28.07
C ARG A 93 4.29 -33.14 -27.80
N LYS A 94 5.41 -32.66 -28.34
CA LYS A 94 5.81 -31.24 -28.26
C LYS A 94 4.78 -30.33 -28.92
N ALA A 95 4.21 -30.74 -30.06
CA ALA A 95 3.18 -29.97 -30.74
C ALA A 95 1.90 -29.87 -29.89
N GLN A 96 1.48 -30.96 -29.25
CA GLN A 96 0.35 -30.96 -28.31
C GLN A 96 0.60 -30.03 -27.11
N ALA A 97 1.78 -30.15 -26.49
CA ALA A 97 2.17 -29.30 -25.36
C ALA A 97 2.26 -27.82 -25.78
N SER A 98 2.74 -27.52 -26.99
CA SER A 98 2.76 -26.15 -27.54
C SER A 98 1.37 -25.55 -27.65
N ALA A 99 0.40 -26.31 -28.16
CA ALA A 99 -0.99 -25.85 -28.24
C ALA A 99 -1.60 -25.60 -26.84
N GLN A 100 -1.27 -26.44 -25.86
CA GLN A 100 -1.67 -26.24 -24.46
C GLN A 100 -1.02 -24.99 -23.87
N ALA A 101 0.27 -24.76 -24.13
CA ALA A 101 1.01 -23.59 -23.66
C ALA A 101 0.41 -22.29 -24.21
N GLU A 102 -0.07 -22.26 -25.46
CA GLU A 102 -0.78 -21.09 -26.00
C GLU A 102 -2.06 -20.76 -25.23
N SER A 103 -2.84 -21.79 -24.85
CA SER A 103 -4.04 -21.63 -24.04
C SER A 103 -3.71 -21.11 -22.64
N LEU A 104 -2.71 -21.72 -21.98
CA LEU A 104 -2.22 -21.29 -20.67
C LEU A 104 -1.65 -19.87 -20.71
N HIS A 105 -0.96 -19.49 -21.79
CA HIS A 105 -0.45 -18.14 -21.98
C HIS A 105 -1.57 -17.11 -22.01
N LYS A 106 -2.65 -17.37 -22.76
CA LYS A 106 -3.83 -16.50 -22.79
C LYS A 106 -4.49 -16.39 -21.42
N ALA A 107 -4.63 -17.50 -20.71
CA ALA A 107 -5.17 -17.51 -19.35
C ALA A 107 -4.31 -16.67 -18.40
N TRP A 108 -2.98 -16.83 -18.44
CA TRP A 108 -2.04 -16.03 -17.67
C TRP A 108 -2.13 -14.54 -18.03
N GLN A 109 -2.20 -14.16 -19.31
CA GLN A 109 -2.33 -12.77 -19.72
C GLN A 109 -3.60 -12.11 -19.17
N ILE A 110 -4.73 -12.82 -19.17
CA ILE A 110 -5.98 -12.33 -18.59
C ILE A 110 -5.81 -12.15 -17.08
N ALA A 111 -5.25 -13.14 -16.38
CA ALA A 111 -5.00 -13.07 -14.95
C ALA A 111 -4.04 -11.92 -14.59
N ALA A 112 -2.97 -11.72 -15.37
CA ALA A 112 -2.02 -10.62 -15.20
C ALA A 112 -2.67 -9.24 -15.42
N SER A 113 -3.51 -9.10 -16.44
CA SER A 113 -4.27 -7.85 -16.65
C SER A 113 -5.21 -7.55 -15.47
N ASN A 114 -5.85 -8.57 -14.92
CA ASN A 114 -6.73 -8.41 -13.77
C ASN A 114 -5.96 -8.07 -12.49
N ALA A 115 -4.82 -8.73 -12.26
CA ALA A 115 -3.92 -8.43 -11.14
C ALA A 115 -3.40 -7.00 -11.20
N GLU A 116 -2.99 -6.54 -12.38
CA GLU A 116 -2.53 -5.18 -12.59
C GLU A 116 -3.62 -4.14 -12.32
N LYS A 117 -4.83 -4.36 -12.83
CA LYS A 117 -5.98 -3.50 -12.51
C LYS A 117 -6.21 -3.43 -11.01
N MET A 118 -6.21 -4.56 -10.31
CA MET A 118 -6.40 -4.61 -8.85
C MET A 118 -5.30 -3.89 -8.07
N ARG A 119 -4.03 -3.98 -8.51
CA ARG A 119 -2.93 -3.19 -7.92
C ARG A 119 -3.18 -1.69 -8.08
N GLN A 120 -3.56 -1.24 -9.28
CA GLN A 120 -3.90 0.16 -9.53
C GLN A 120 -5.09 0.61 -8.67
N LEU A 121 -6.10 -0.25 -8.47
CA LEU A 121 -7.22 0.04 -7.59
C LEU A 121 -6.76 0.26 -6.15
N HIS A 122 -5.93 -0.66 -5.65
CA HIS A 122 -5.37 -0.60 -4.31
C HIS A 122 -4.56 0.68 -4.11
N ASP A 123 -3.64 0.98 -5.02
CA ASP A 123 -2.74 2.13 -4.89
C ASP A 123 -3.49 3.45 -4.93
N LYS A 124 -4.51 3.54 -5.80
CA LYS A 124 -5.41 4.69 -5.83
C LYS A 124 -6.18 4.84 -4.52
N LEU A 125 -6.74 3.76 -3.98
CA LEU A 125 -7.47 3.82 -2.72
C LEU A 125 -6.59 4.27 -1.56
N VAL A 126 -5.33 3.82 -1.52
CA VAL A 126 -4.34 4.28 -0.53
C VAL A 126 -4.04 5.77 -0.71
N SER A 127 -3.86 6.24 -1.95
CA SER A 127 -3.65 7.66 -2.25
C SER A 127 -4.84 8.51 -1.82
N ASP A 128 -6.06 8.09 -2.17
CA ASP A 128 -7.28 8.80 -1.83
C ASP A 128 -7.45 8.88 -0.30
N ILE A 129 -7.19 7.80 0.45
CA ILE A 129 -7.21 7.81 1.92
C ILE A 129 -6.23 8.84 2.49
N ARG A 130 -4.98 8.86 2.01
CA ARG A 130 -3.96 9.82 2.47
C ARG A 130 -4.37 11.27 2.21
N GLU A 131 -4.91 11.56 1.03
CA GLU A 131 -5.38 12.90 0.70
C GLU A 131 -6.52 13.34 1.64
N LEU A 132 -7.43 12.42 1.95
CA LEU A 132 -8.56 12.68 2.85
C LEU A 132 -8.12 12.92 4.29
N GLU A 133 -7.13 12.18 4.78
CA GLU A 133 -6.54 12.39 6.10
C GLU A 133 -5.90 13.79 6.21
N GLN A 134 -5.18 14.24 5.18
CA GLN A 134 -4.61 15.58 5.13
C GLN A 134 -5.70 16.67 5.12
N ARG A 135 -6.73 16.49 4.30
CA ARG A 135 -7.86 17.43 4.23
C ARG A 135 -8.64 17.48 5.55
N ARG A 136 -8.82 16.33 6.20
CA ARG A 136 -9.41 16.24 7.54
C ARG A 136 -8.62 17.05 8.56
N ALA A 137 -7.30 16.89 8.60
CA ALA A 137 -6.43 17.64 9.50
C ALA A 137 -6.54 19.16 9.26
N MET A 138 -6.51 19.58 7.98
CA MET A 138 -6.68 20.98 7.60
C MET A 138 -8.03 21.56 8.03
N LEU A 139 -9.13 20.82 7.82
CA LEU A 139 -10.47 21.28 8.20
C LEU A 139 -10.64 21.36 9.71
N LYS A 140 -10.09 20.41 10.47
CA LYS A 140 -10.08 20.45 11.93
C LYS A 140 -9.32 21.67 12.45
N ALA A 141 -8.17 21.99 11.85
CA ALA A 141 -7.40 23.19 12.18
C ALA A 141 -8.21 24.47 11.88
N LYS A 142 -8.79 24.59 10.67
CA LYS A 142 -9.63 25.73 10.29
C LYS A 142 -10.85 25.90 11.19
N TRP A 143 -11.51 24.79 11.56
CA TRP A 143 -12.66 24.83 12.45
C TRP A 143 -12.29 25.24 13.87
N SER A 144 -11.13 24.79 14.37
CA SER A 144 -10.57 25.24 15.65
C SER A 144 -10.30 26.76 15.67
N VAL A 145 -9.69 27.28 14.60
CA VAL A 145 -9.45 28.73 14.43
C VAL A 145 -10.77 29.51 14.36
N ALA A 146 -11.72 29.05 13.55
CA ALA A 146 -13.03 29.70 13.42
C ALA A 146 -13.81 29.71 14.74
N LYS A 147 -13.80 28.60 15.49
CA LYS A 147 -14.43 28.50 16.81
C LYS A 147 -13.76 29.42 17.84
N THR A 148 -12.43 29.51 17.80
CA THR A 148 -11.67 30.44 18.64
C THR A 148 -12.01 31.89 18.31
N GLN A 149 -12.07 32.25 17.02
CA GLN A 149 -12.46 33.59 16.57
C GLN A 149 -13.90 33.93 16.95
N GLN A 150 -14.84 32.98 16.79
CA GLN A 150 -16.23 33.17 17.22
C GLN A 150 -16.30 33.42 18.72
N ARG A 151 -15.57 32.64 19.52
CA ARG A 151 -15.52 32.81 20.98
C ARG A 151 -14.92 34.16 21.38
N ILE A 152 -13.88 34.62 20.69
CA ILE A 152 -13.31 35.97 20.88
C ILE A 152 -14.36 37.03 20.54
N ASN A 153 -15.10 36.89 19.44
CA ASN A 153 -16.15 37.82 19.04
C ASN A 153 -17.32 37.84 20.03
N GLU A 154 -17.74 36.68 20.55
CA GLU A 154 -18.77 36.54 21.60
C GLU A 154 -18.32 37.20 22.90
N ILE A 155 -17.06 37.01 23.31
CA ILE A 155 -16.49 37.65 24.50
C ILE A 155 -16.35 39.16 24.29
N THR A 156 -15.93 39.60 23.11
CA THR A 156 -15.78 41.03 22.78
C THR A 156 -17.13 41.74 22.77
N SER A 157 -18.15 41.13 22.14
CA SER A 157 -19.52 41.67 22.13
C SER A 157 -20.18 41.67 23.51
N SER A 158 -19.91 40.66 24.36
CA SER A 158 -20.38 40.64 25.75
C SER A 158 -19.57 41.55 26.70
N ALA A 159 -18.29 41.81 26.42
CA ALA A 159 -17.44 42.74 27.17
C ALA A 159 -17.68 44.21 26.81
N ALA A 160 -18.17 44.52 25.60
CA ALA A 160 -18.57 45.87 25.20
C ALA A 160 -19.72 46.44 26.08
N ASN A 161 -20.49 45.58 26.76
CA ASN A 161 -21.56 45.97 27.68
C ASN A 161 -21.12 46.18 29.15
N SER A 162 -19.84 45.98 29.51
CA SER A 162 -19.38 46.26 30.87
C SER A 162 -17.89 46.65 30.91
N GLY A 163 -17.58 47.84 31.45
CA GLY A 163 -16.24 48.45 31.49
C GLY A 163 -15.14 47.73 32.28
N ARG A 164 -15.23 46.40 32.49
CA ARG A 164 -14.23 45.53 33.13
C ARG A 164 -13.30 44.80 32.14
N SER A 165 -13.40 45.15 30.86
CA SER A 165 -12.97 44.37 29.69
C SER A 165 -11.46 44.01 29.64
N LEU A 166 -10.51 44.90 29.98
CA LEU A 166 -9.07 44.62 29.76
C LEU A 166 -8.50 43.44 30.56
N SER A 167 -8.94 43.21 31.81
CA SER A 167 -8.43 42.10 32.65
C SER A 167 -8.98 40.72 32.25
N ALA A 168 -10.09 40.68 31.51
CA ALA A 168 -10.66 39.46 30.98
C ALA A 168 -9.98 39.07 29.66
N PHE A 169 -9.58 40.07 28.85
CA PHE A 169 -8.79 39.88 27.63
C PHE A 169 -7.47 39.15 27.91
N GLY A 170 -6.62 39.66 28.82
CA GLY A 170 -5.33 39.02 29.12
C GLY A 170 -5.45 37.59 29.66
N ARG A 171 -6.45 37.31 30.51
CA ARG A 171 -6.70 35.95 31.02
C ARG A 171 -7.27 34.99 29.97
N MET A 172 -7.97 35.52 28.96
CA MET A 172 -8.48 34.73 27.85
C MET A 172 -7.38 34.46 26.83
N GLU A 173 -6.56 35.45 26.52
CA GLU A 173 -5.36 35.36 25.69
C GLU A 173 -4.39 34.33 26.26
N ASP A 174 -4.07 34.39 27.57
CA ASP A 174 -3.27 33.38 28.26
C ASP A 174 -3.87 31.97 28.18
N ARG A 175 -5.21 31.86 28.21
CA ARG A 175 -5.89 30.56 28.12
C ARG A 175 -5.89 30.01 26.70
N ILE A 176 -6.08 30.88 25.70
CA ILE A 176 -6.04 30.52 24.28
C ILE A 176 -4.62 30.12 23.90
N ASN A 177 -3.61 30.89 24.30
CA ASN A 177 -2.21 30.54 24.08
C ASN A 177 -1.89 29.19 24.72
N ARG A 178 -2.28 28.95 25.97
CA ARG A 178 -2.09 27.63 26.60
C ARG A 178 -2.81 26.48 25.91
N GLU A 179 -3.98 26.70 25.32
CA GLU A 179 -4.70 25.65 24.59
C GLU A 179 -4.16 25.46 23.17
N LEU A 180 -3.66 26.51 22.51
CA LEU A 180 -2.92 26.43 21.25
C LEU A 180 -1.59 25.70 21.46
N ASP A 181 -0.82 26.08 22.49
CA ASP A 181 0.43 25.42 22.87
C ASP A 181 0.19 23.94 23.20
N LYS A 182 -0.91 23.61 23.89
CA LYS A 182 -1.31 22.20 24.11
C LYS A 182 -1.72 21.49 22.83
N ALA A 183 -2.42 22.16 21.92
CA ALA A 183 -2.85 21.56 20.67
C ALA A 183 -1.66 21.33 19.73
N GLU A 184 -0.71 22.26 19.67
CA GLU A 184 0.58 22.10 18.99
C GLU A 184 1.41 21.00 19.64
N ALA A 185 1.54 20.99 20.97
CA ALA A 185 2.23 19.91 21.68
C ALA A 185 1.57 18.54 21.45
N LEU A 186 0.24 18.44 21.43
CA LEU A 186 -0.48 17.20 21.10
C LEU A 186 -0.34 16.83 19.63
N ALA A 187 -0.21 17.80 18.73
CA ALA A 187 0.04 17.55 17.30
C ALA A 187 1.48 17.07 17.08
N GLU A 188 2.48 17.66 17.76
CA GLU A 188 3.85 17.18 17.79
C GLU A 188 3.96 15.79 18.42
N LEU A 189 3.21 15.50 19.50
CA LEU A 189 3.20 14.19 20.14
C LEU A 189 2.51 13.12 19.28
N ASN A 190 1.48 13.49 18.51
CA ASN A 190 0.86 12.58 17.52
C ASN A 190 1.70 12.44 16.24
N ALA A 191 2.45 13.47 15.84
CA ALA A 191 3.41 13.39 14.75
C ALA A 191 4.64 12.54 15.14
N GLY A 192 5.14 12.67 16.37
CA GLY A 192 6.19 11.83 16.94
C GLY A 192 5.74 10.39 17.24
N ALA A 193 4.46 10.18 17.58
CA ALA A 193 3.90 8.84 17.78
C ALA A 193 3.75 8.02 16.48
N ALA A 194 3.91 8.64 15.30
CA ALA A 194 3.91 7.93 14.03
C ALA A 194 5.30 7.42 13.61
N ASP A 195 6.40 7.87 14.22
CA ASP A 195 7.76 7.49 13.78
C ASP A 195 8.66 6.88 14.87
N ASP A 196 8.39 7.04 16.17
CA ASP A 196 9.32 6.48 17.18
C ASP A 196 9.32 4.94 17.23
N ILE A 197 8.21 4.25 16.89
CA ILE A 197 8.18 2.78 16.86
C ILE A 197 8.79 2.22 15.57
N GLU A 198 8.67 2.92 14.43
CA GLU A 198 9.35 2.50 13.19
C GLU A 198 10.83 2.88 13.20
N GLU A 199 11.25 4.00 13.78
CA GLU A 199 12.68 4.30 14.02
C GLU A 199 13.30 3.40 15.10
N LEU A 200 12.60 3.07 16.20
CA LEU A 200 13.10 2.05 17.14
C LEU A 200 13.17 0.67 16.47
N LYS A 201 12.16 0.28 15.67
CA LYS A 201 12.24 -0.96 14.89
C LYS A 201 13.39 -0.92 13.91
N ALA A 202 13.59 0.16 13.14
CA ALA A 202 14.72 0.31 12.23
C ALA A 202 16.08 0.32 12.94
N LYS A 203 16.16 0.79 14.19
CA LYS A 203 17.37 0.78 15.02
C LYS A 203 17.71 -0.60 15.61
N TYR A 204 16.72 -1.49 15.74
CA TYR A 204 16.89 -2.89 16.18
C TYR A 204 16.79 -3.92 15.04
N ASP A 205 16.20 -3.56 13.90
CA ASP A 205 16.16 -4.30 12.62
C ASP A 205 17.34 -3.91 11.70
N ALA A 206 18.05 -2.83 12.00
CA ALA A 206 19.39 -2.62 11.47
C ALA A 206 20.28 -3.74 12.01
N PRO A 207 20.90 -4.59 11.16
CA PRO A 207 21.74 -5.68 11.61
C PRO A 207 23.00 -5.09 12.24
N SER A 208 22.97 -4.89 13.56
CA SER A 208 24.19 -4.93 14.37
C SER A 208 24.57 -6.41 14.52
N GLY A 209 25.08 -6.93 13.42
CA GLY A 209 25.56 -8.27 13.24
C GLY A 209 26.29 -8.28 11.92
N ALA A 210 27.58 -7.92 11.97
CA ALA A 210 28.55 -8.52 11.05
C ALA A 210 28.18 -10.00 10.97
N SER A 211 27.80 -10.44 9.77
CA SER A 211 27.12 -11.70 9.60
C SER A 211 28.02 -12.80 10.17
N ILE A 212 27.44 -13.71 10.94
CA ILE A 212 28.10 -14.96 11.30
C ILE A 212 28.63 -15.66 10.04
N ASP A 213 28.06 -15.39 8.85
CA ASP A 213 28.58 -15.83 7.55
C ASP A 213 29.85 -15.12 7.08
N GLU A 214 30.12 -13.86 7.47
CA GLU A 214 31.40 -13.16 7.21
C GLU A 214 32.52 -13.71 8.11
N GLU A 215 32.22 -14.00 9.38
CA GLU A 215 33.15 -14.70 10.27
C GLU A 215 33.37 -16.17 9.83
N LEU A 216 32.34 -16.84 9.30
CA LEU A 216 32.45 -18.19 8.70
C LEU A 216 33.29 -18.18 7.41
N ALA A 217 33.17 -17.14 6.58
CA ALA A 217 33.97 -16.96 5.37
C ALA A 217 35.46 -16.68 5.70
N ALA A 218 35.73 -15.85 6.72
CA ALA A 218 37.08 -15.61 7.22
C ALA A 218 37.72 -16.88 7.84
N LEU A 219 36.93 -17.70 8.55
CA LEU A 219 37.39 -19.00 9.08
C LEU A 219 37.67 -20.02 7.98
N LYS A 220 36.84 -20.11 6.94
CA LYS A 220 37.08 -20.99 5.78
C LYS A 220 38.32 -20.60 4.97
N ALA A 221 38.55 -19.30 4.76
CA ALA A 221 39.76 -18.81 4.07
C ALA A 221 41.05 -19.13 4.85
N ARG A 222 40.99 -19.07 6.19
CA ARG A 222 42.15 -19.38 7.06
C ARG A 222 42.46 -20.88 7.17
N ILE A 223 41.51 -21.75 6.85
CA ILE A 223 41.71 -23.21 6.77
C ILE A 223 42.25 -23.60 5.39
N GLN A 224 41.74 -23.00 4.30
CA GLN A 224 42.22 -23.30 2.93
C GLN A 224 43.62 -22.77 2.63
N GLY A 225 44.06 -21.68 3.29
CA GLY A 225 45.43 -21.17 3.18
C GLY A 225 46.50 -21.99 3.92
N LYS A 226 46.11 -23.01 4.70
CA LYS A 226 47.03 -23.92 5.41
C LYS A 226 47.26 -25.26 4.70
N ASP A 227 46.57 -25.51 3.59
CA ASP A 227 46.64 -26.75 2.80
C ASP A 227 47.32 -26.56 1.42
N GLN A 228 47.95 -25.41 1.17
CA GLN A 228 48.79 -25.15 -0.01
C GLN A 228 50.15 -24.53 0.33
N ALA A 229 50.70 -24.89 1.50
CA ALA A 229 52.11 -24.66 1.84
C ALA A 229 52.73 -25.97 2.35
#